data_AF-A0A0R3WPU2-F1
#
_entry.id   AF-A0A0R3WPU2-F1
#
_cell.length_a   1.000
_cell.length_b   1.000
_cell.length_c   1.000
_cell.angle_alpha   90.00
_cell.angle_beta   90.00
_cell.angle_gamma   90.00
#
_symmetry.space_group_name_H-M   'P 1'
#
loop_
_entity.id
_entity.type
_entity.pdbx_description
1 polymer ?
#
loop_
_entity_poly.entity_id
_entity_poly.type
_entity_poly.pdbx_seq_one_letter_code
_entity_poly.pdbx_strand_id
1 'polypeptide(L)'
;MQNQHEEIAEYQRKELRLSDCVLYGQSLSVLLQRQDNARRELGASLRLLTPQHTLAIVIVDDVEGRERSGMDLFVEYAKKLGFGTEAPLTTAPMNWRIWHVKDGSLHPTDRRDIFEWLCQDVIWRRMQESIV
;
A
#
# COMPACT_ATOMS: atom_id res chain seq x y z
N MET A 1 -8.06 -17.24 27.92
CA MET A 1 -6.92 -16.35 27.65
C MET A 1 -7.17 -15.73 26.31
N GLN A 2 -7.51 -14.43 26.28
CA GLN A 2 -7.56 -13.68 25.04
C GLN A 2 -6.13 -13.58 24.53
N ASN A 3 -5.90 -13.93 23.27
CA ASN A 3 -4.56 -14.04 22.69
C ASN A 3 -4.01 -12.62 22.55
N GLN A 4 -2.85 -12.30 23.13
CA GLN A 4 -2.25 -10.95 23.08
C GLN A 4 -2.16 -10.39 21.65
N HIS A 5 -2.02 -11.27 20.65
CA HIS A 5 -2.05 -10.89 19.23
C HIS A 5 -3.41 -10.33 18.77
N GLU A 6 -4.52 -10.86 19.29
CA GLU A 6 -5.86 -10.37 18.97
C GLU A 6 -6.12 -9.00 19.57
N GLU A 7 -5.64 -8.76 20.80
CA GLU A 7 -5.75 -7.46 21.47
C GLU A 7 -4.97 -6.38 20.72
N ILE A 8 -3.74 -6.67 20.30
CA ILE A 8 -2.92 -5.75 19.49
C ILE A 8 -3.60 -5.47 18.14
N ALA A 9 -4.08 -6.51 17.46
CA ALA A 9 -4.77 -6.33 16.19
C ALA A 9 -6.07 -5.53 16.34
N GLU A 10 -6.82 -5.71 17.43
CA GLU A 10 -8.04 -4.94 17.70
C GLU A 10 -7.74 -3.48 17.98
N TYR A 11 -6.68 -3.20 18.76
CA TYR A 11 -6.19 -1.83 18.99
C TYR A 11 -5.81 -1.16 17.66
N GLN A 12 -5.00 -1.83 16.83
CA GLN A 12 -4.60 -1.31 15.51
C GLN A 12 -5.81 -1.07 14.60
N ARG A 13 -6.81 -1.97 14.58
CA ARG A 13 -8.05 -1.74 13.83
C ARG A 13 -8.81 -0.51 14.33
N LYS A 14 -8.87 -0.26 15.64
CA LYS A 14 -9.55 0.91 16.20
C LYS A 14 -8.89 2.21 15.77
N GLU A 15 -7.57 2.27 15.78
CA GLU A 15 -6.81 3.42 15.28
C GLU A 15 -7.03 3.63 13.78
N LEU A 16 -6.94 2.56 12.98
CA LEU A 16 -7.10 2.63 11.53
C LEU A 16 -8.51 3.04 11.09
N ARG A 17 -9.56 2.63 11.82
CA ARG A 17 -10.96 3.01 11.53
C ARG A 17 -11.20 4.51 11.44
N LEU A 18 -10.37 5.32 12.10
CA LEU A 18 -10.49 6.78 12.06
C LEU A 18 -9.86 7.39 10.80
N SER A 19 -9.14 6.59 10.00
CA SER A 19 -8.40 7.02 8.83
C SER A 19 -9.10 6.56 7.54
N ASP A 20 -9.33 7.47 6.60
CA ASP A 20 -9.85 7.11 5.28
C ASP A 20 -8.79 6.53 4.34
N CYS A 21 -7.52 6.77 4.63
CA CYS A 21 -6.40 6.39 3.79
C CYS A 21 -5.25 5.84 4.63
N VAL A 22 -4.60 4.79 4.13
CA VAL A 22 -3.43 4.16 4.74
C VAL A 22 -2.29 4.14 3.73
N LEU A 23 -1.11 4.57 4.17
CA LEU A 23 0.09 4.58 3.35
C LEU A 23 1.07 3.52 3.86
N TYR A 24 1.35 2.53 3.01
CA TYR A 24 2.35 1.49 3.25
C TYR A 24 3.61 1.82 2.45
N GLY A 25 4.64 2.30 3.15
CA GLY A 25 5.94 2.62 2.56
C GLY A 25 6.89 1.42 2.62
N GLN A 26 7.58 1.13 1.51
CA GLN A 26 8.54 0.04 1.42
C GLN A 26 9.77 0.47 0.63
N SER A 27 10.95 0.44 1.25
CA SER A 27 12.22 0.63 0.53
C SER A 27 12.44 -0.50 -0.46
N LEU A 28 12.91 -0.16 -1.66
CA LEU A 28 13.15 -1.09 -2.75
C LEU A 28 14.26 -2.08 -2.40
N SER A 29 15.36 -1.61 -1.81
CA SER A 29 16.46 -2.46 -1.35
C SER A 29 15.98 -3.58 -0.43
N VAL A 30 15.11 -3.24 0.52
CA VAL A 30 14.50 -4.17 1.48
C VAL A 30 13.53 -5.12 0.79
N LEU A 31 12.69 -4.64 -0.13
CA LEU A 31 11.77 -5.47 -0.90
C LEU A 31 12.52 -6.54 -1.72
N LEU A 32 13.67 -6.17 -2.29
CA LEU A 32 14.50 -7.08 -3.08
C LEU A 32 15.19 -8.14 -2.21
N GLN A 33 15.64 -7.77 -1.00
CA GLN A 33 16.36 -8.69 -0.11
C GLN A 33 15.44 -9.56 0.76
N ARG A 34 14.26 -9.06 1.15
CA ARG A 34 13.38 -9.65 2.16
C ARG A 34 11.92 -9.73 1.70
N GLN A 35 11.72 -10.19 0.47
CA GLN A 35 10.40 -10.24 -0.18
C GLN A 35 9.33 -10.95 0.70
N ASP A 36 9.64 -12.09 1.30
CA ASP A 36 8.67 -12.84 2.11
C ASP A 36 8.25 -12.11 3.39
N ASN A 37 9.09 -11.22 3.92
CA ASN A 37 8.74 -10.40 5.07
C ASN A 37 7.81 -9.27 4.64
N ALA A 38 8.15 -8.56 3.55
CA ALA A 38 7.28 -7.50 2.99
C ALA A 38 5.89 -8.05 2.64
N ARG A 39 5.81 -9.25 2.05
CA ARG A 39 4.53 -9.94 1.78
C ARG A 39 3.74 -10.23 3.05
N ARG A 40 4.41 -10.73 4.10
CA ARG A 40 3.75 -11.05 5.38
C ARG A 40 3.27 -9.79 6.10
N GLU A 41 4.07 -8.73 6.12
CA GLU A 41 3.73 -7.45 6.73
C GLU A 41 2.57 -6.75 6.01
N LEU A 42 2.62 -6.69 4.67
CA LEU A 42 1.52 -6.16 3.87
C LEU A 42 0.25 -7.01 4.05
N GLY A 43 0.39 -8.34 4.03
CA GLY A 43 -0.73 -9.26 4.26
C GLY A 43 -1.36 -9.11 5.65
N ALA A 44 -0.56 -8.88 6.69
CA ALA A 44 -1.06 -8.59 8.03
C ALA A 44 -1.79 -7.24 8.06
N SER A 45 -1.22 -6.21 7.43
CA SER A 45 -1.84 -4.89 7.33
C SER A 45 -3.19 -4.95 6.63
N LEU A 46 -3.28 -5.63 5.50
CA LEU A 46 -4.53 -5.79 4.73
C LEU A 46 -5.66 -6.44 5.54
N ARG A 47 -5.35 -7.35 6.48
CA ARG A 47 -6.35 -7.97 7.37
C ARG A 47 -6.92 -7.01 8.43
N LEU A 48 -6.28 -5.87 8.64
CA LEU A 48 -6.75 -4.83 9.55
C LEU A 48 -7.61 -3.78 8.83
N LEU A 49 -7.48 -3.70 7.50
CA LEU A 49 -8.19 -2.72 6.69
C LEU A 49 -9.59 -3.21 6.31
N THR A 50 -10.49 -2.26 6.11
CA THR A 50 -11.88 -2.47 5.66
C THR A 50 -12.07 -1.86 4.27
N PRO A 51 -13.17 -2.19 3.55
CA PRO A 51 -13.49 -1.56 2.26
C PRO A 51 -13.58 -0.03 2.28
N GLN A 52 -13.75 0.59 3.45
CA GLN A 52 -13.85 2.04 3.62
C GLN A 52 -12.49 2.76 3.55
N HIS A 53 -11.39 2.00 3.64
CA HIS A 53 -10.05 2.59 3.53
C HIS A 53 -9.65 2.73 2.07
N THR A 54 -8.66 3.58 1.79
CA THR A 54 -7.89 3.58 0.55
C THR A 54 -6.45 3.22 0.90
N LEU A 55 -5.80 2.34 0.14
CA LEU A 55 -4.43 1.92 0.39
C LEU A 55 -3.45 2.46 -0.67
N ALA A 56 -2.51 3.29 -0.25
CA ALA A 56 -1.33 3.61 -1.05
C ALA A 56 -0.17 2.70 -0.68
N ILE A 57 0.41 2.04 -1.67
CA ILE A 57 1.66 1.30 -1.55
C ILE A 57 2.75 2.14 -2.21
N VAL A 58 3.69 2.64 -1.43
CA VAL A 58 4.76 3.51 -1.92
C VAL A 58 6.08 2.75 -1.87
N ILE A 59 6.64 2.46 -3.04
CA ILE A 59 7.96 1.86 -3.18
C ILE A 59 8.99 2.98 -3.32
N VAL A 60 9.84 3.13 -2.31
CA VAL A 60 10.92 4.11 -2.29
C VAL A 60 12.16 3.48 -2.92
N ASP A 61 12.60 4.00 -4.06
CA ASP A 61 13.80 3.57 -4.74
C ASP A 61 15.03 4.21 -4.12
N ASP A 62 15.66 3.45 -3.25
CA ASP A 62 16.90 3.74 -2.53
C ASP A 62 18.10 3.00 -3.15
N VAL A 63 17.97 2.47 -4.38
CA VAL A 63 19.00 1.67 -5.03
C VAL A 63 19.65 2.46 -6.17
N GLU A 64 20.94 2.78 -6.01
CA GLU A 64 21.71 3.44 -7.07
C GLU A 64 21.96 2.52 -8.28
N GLY A 65 22.05 3.10 -9.47
CA GLY A 65 22.70 2.45 -10.62
C GLY A 65 21.81 1.59 -11.55
N ARG A 66 20.48 1.68 -11.46
CA ARG A 66 19.61 1.21 -12.55
C ARG A 66 18.48 2.20 -12.84
N GLU A 67 18.37 2.61 -14.09
CA GLU A 67 17.16 3.26 -14.57
C GLU A 67 16.03 2.24 -14.58
N ARG A 68 15.22 2.26 -13.52
CA ARG A 68 14.00 1.47 -13.41
C ARG A 68 12.83 2.41 -13.74
N SER A 69 12.11 2.14 -14.80
CA SER A 69 10.96 2.95 -15.20
C SER A 69 9.96 2.12 -16.00
N GLY A 70 8.74 2.62 -16.09
CA GLY A 70 7.69 2.04 -16.91
C GLY A 70 6.90 0.93 -16.23
N MET A 71 6.00 0.32 -17.01
CA MET A 71 4.99 -0.63 -16.51
C MET A 71 5.60 -1.92 -15.94
N ASP A 72 6.71 -2.40 -16.51
CA ASP A 72 7.37 -3.64 -16.08
C ASP A 72 7.81 -3.57 -14.62
N LEU A 73 8.20 -2.39 -14.15
CA LEU A 73 8.58 -2.15 -12.76
C LEU A 73 7.41 -2.35 -11.81
N PHE A 74 6.24 -1.81 -12.14
CA PHE A 74 5.03 -1.97 -11.33
C PHE A 74 4.56 -3.42 -11.32
N VAL A 75 4.68 -4.13 -12.45
CA VAL A 75 4.39 -5.57 -12.52
C VAL A 75 5.35 -6.37 -11.63
N GLU A 76 6.63 -6.00 -11.58
CA GLU A 76 7.60 -6.62 -10.68
C GLU A 76 7.22 -6.42 -9.21
N TYR A 77 6.88 -5.19 -8.81
CA TYR A 77 6.45 -4.88 -7.43
C TYR A 77 5.20 -5.65 -7.05
N ALA A 78 4.21 -5.65 -7.93
CA ALA A 78 2.97 -6.40 -7.75
C ALA A 78 3.28 -7.89 -7.51
N LYS A 79 4.08 -8.53 -8.38
CA LYS A 79 4.49 -9.93 -8.22
C LYS A 79 5.22 -10.16 -6.89
N LYS A 80 6.12 -9.24 -6.50
CA LYS A 80 6.91 -9.36 -5.28
C LYS A 80 6.07 -9.24 -4.01
N LEU A 81 5.11 -8.32 -3.99
CA LEU A 81 4.18 -8.11 -2.88
C LEU A 81 3.03 -9.14 -2.86
N GLY A 82 2.90 -9.92 -3.93
CA GLY A 82 1.86 -10.93 -4.09
C GLY A 82 0.66 -10.40 -4.85
N PHE A 83 0.76 -10.39 -6.18
CA PHE A 83 -0.34 -10.30 -7.15
C PHE A 83 -0.49 -11.64 -7.89
N GLY A 84 -1.72 -12.16 -8.05
CA GLY A 84 -2.00 -13.48 -8.65
C GLY A 84 -3.16 -14.25 -8.00
N THR A 85 -3.22 -15.57 -8.21
CA THR A 85 -4.31 -16.46 -7.79
C THR A 85 -4.42 -16.69 -6.27
N GLU A 86 -3.42 -16.33 -5.49
CA GLU A 86 -3.38 -16.48 -4.01
C GLU A 86 -2.83 -15.24 -3.30
N ALA A 87 -3.17 -14.05 -3.81
CA ALA A 87 -2.40 -12.85 -3.58
C ALA A 87 -3.19 -11.77 -2.81
N PRO A 88 -2.66 -11.19 -1.72
CA PRO A 88 -3.44 -10.32 -0.83
C PRO A 88 -4.08 -9.11 -1.52
N LEU A 89 -3.45 -8.60 -2.58
CA LEU A 89 -3.90 -7.40 -3.30
C LEU A 89 -4.95 -7.69 -4.37
N THR A 90 -5.04 -8.92 -4.90
CA THR A 90 -6.16 -9.30 -5.79
C THR A 90 -7.45 -9.51 -5.00
N THR A 91 -7.34 -9.82 -3.71
CA THR A 91 -8.47 -9.96 -2.78
C THR A 91 -8.69 -8.72 -1.91
N ALA A 92 -7.92 -7.65 -2.11
CA ALA A 92 -8.03 -6.42 -1.33
C ALA A 92 -9.44 -5.82 -1.54
N PRO A 93 -10.26 -5.73 -0.49
CA PRO A 93 -11.66 -5.32 -0.64
C PRO A 93 -11.82 -3.80 -0.77
N MET A 94 -10.71 -3.08 -0.89
CA MET A 94 -10.62 -1.62 -0.93
C MET A 94 -9.89 -1.14 -2.19
N ASN A 95 -10.04 0.15 -2.51
CA ASN A 95 -9.21 0.78 -3.53
C ASN A 95 -7.74 0.79 -3.07
N TRP A 96 -6.83 0.40 -3.96
CA TRP A 96 -5.41 0.46 -3.69
C TRP A 96 -4.62 0.87 -4.94
N ARG A 97 -3.47 1.53 -4.75
CA ARG A 97 -2.56 1.94 -5.83
C ARG A 97 -1.11 1.73 -5.42
N ILE A 98 -0.26 1.38 -6.38
CA ILE A 98 1.20 1.29 -6.18
C ILE A 98 1.86 2.51 -6.82
N TRP A 99 2.72 3.17 -6.06
CA TRP A 99 3.54 4.30 -6.48
C TRP A 99 5.02 3.94 -6.36
N HIS A 100 5.82 4.50 -7.27
CA HIS A 100 7.27 4.39 -7.25
C HIS A 100 7.86 5.80 -7.07
N VAL A 101 8.67 5.98 -6.03
CA VAL A 101 9.28 7.26 -5.69
C VAL A 101 10.78 7.08 -5.69
N LYS A 102 11.50 7.83 -6.52
CA LYS A 102 12.98 7.85 -6.48
C LYS A 102 13.45 8.68 -5.30
N ASP A 103 14.29 8.10 -4.45
CA ASP A 103 14.93 8.86 -3.39
C ASP A 103 16.00 9.79 -3.98
N GLY A 104 15.98 11.07 -3.61
CA GLY A 104 17.00 12.04 -4.02
C GLY A 104 16.90 12.70 -5.40
N SER A 105 15.85 12.50 -6.22
CA SER A 105 15.70 13.25 -7.49
C SER A 105 14.81 14.49 -7.35
N LEU A 106 15.17 15.57 -8.04
CA LEU A 106 14.41 16.83 -8.10
C LEU A 106 13.03 16.67 -8.76
N HIS A 107 12.76 15.58 -9.50
CA HIS A 107 11.45 15.26 -10.07
C HIS A 107 11.18 13.74 -10.09
N PRO A 108 10.58 13.16 -9.04
CA PRO A 108 9.81 11.93 -9.12
C PRO A 108 8.33 12.27 -9.34
N THR A 109 7.43 11.31 -9.50
CA THR A 109 6.00 11.57 -9.19
C THR A 109 5.96 12.30 -7.86
N ASP A 110 5.50 13.55 -7.87
CA ASP A 110 5.72 14.44 -6.73
C ASP A 110 5.00 13.80 -5.56
N ARG A 111 5.58 13.82 -4.36
CA ARG A 111 4.89 13.29 -3.17
C ARG A 111 3.50 13.92 -3.07
N ARG A 112 3.39 15.18 -3.54
CA ARG A 112 2.14 15.90 -3.76
C ARG A 112 1.14 15.16 -4.67
N ASP A 113 1.56 14.64 -5.82
CA ASP A 113 0.69 13.90 -6.74
C ASP A 113 0.12 12.66 -6.06
N ILE A 114 0.94 11.94 -5.28
CA ILE A 114 0.49 10.77 -4.53
C ILE A 114 -0.61 11.19 -3.55
N PHE A 115 -0.41 12.26 -2.79
CA PHE A 115 -1.42 12.78 -1.87
C PHE A 115 -2.68 13.26 -2.59
N GLU A 116 -2.55 13.96 -3.70
CA GLU A 116 -3.69 14.45 -4.48
C GLU A 116 -4.55 13.30 -4.99
N TRP A 117 -3.92 12.28 -5.59
CA TRP A 117 -4.63 11.08 -6.04
C TRP A 117 -5.32 10.34 -4.89
N LEU A 118 -4.67 10.23 -3.72
CA LEU A 118 -5.29 9.60 -2.55
C LEU A 118 -6.49 10.38 -2.03
N CYS A 119 -6.40 11.71 -1.99
CA CYS A 119 -7.54 12.55 -1.65
C CYS A 119 -8.69 12.37 -2.63
N GLN A 120 -8.40 12.31 -3.94
CA GLN A 120 -9.41 12.05 -4.96
C GLN A 120 -10.08 10.69 -4.80
N ASP A 121 -9.31 9.62 -4.53
CA ASP A 121 -9.85 8.28 -4.30
C ASP A 121 -10.80 8.24 -3.07
N VAL A 122 -10.43 8.93 -1.99
CA VAL A 122 -11.27 9.05 -0.79
C VAL A 122 -12.55 9.83 -1.08
N ILE A 123 -12.46 10.98 -1.75
CA ILE A 123 -13.62 11.80 -2.12
C ILE A 123 -14.56 11.00 -3.02
N TRP A 124 -14.02 10.35 -4.05
CA TRP A 124 -14.78 9.55 -5.00
C TRP A 124 -15.53 8.41 -4.31
N ARG A 125 -14.85 7.66 -3.44
CA ARG A 125 -15.49 6.59 -2.64
C ARG A 125 -16.65 7.13 -1.81
N ARG A 126 -16.44 8.22 -1.06
CA ARG A 126 -17.48 8.84 -0.23
C ARG A 126 -18.68 9.32 -1.06
N MET A 127 -18.44 9.82 -2.27
CA MET A 127 -19.52 10.19 -3.19
C MET A 127 -20.33 8.95 -3.62
N GLN A 128 -19.68 7.82 -3.92
CA GLN A 128 -20.39 6.58 -4.24
C GLN A 128 -21.26 6.08 -3.09
N GLU A 129 -20.77 6.17 -1.85
CA GLU A 129 -21.52 5.79 -0.65
C GLU A 129 -22.73 6.71 -0.38
N SER A 130 -22.65 7.98 -0.76
CA SER A 130 -23.74 8.96 -0.56
C SER A 130 -24.90 8.84 -1.55
N ILE A 131 -24.71 8.08 -2.63
CA ILE A 131 -25.70 7.89 -3.70
C ILE A 131 -26.57 6.63 -3.42
N VAL A 132 -26.25 5.87 -2.37
CA VAL A 132 -26.94 4.62 -1.96
C VAL A 132 -27.83 4.85 -0.74
#